data_AF-A0A8J7D9U5-F1
#
_entry.id   AF-A0A8J7D9U5-F1
#
_cell.length_a   1.000
_cell.length_b   1.000
_cell.length_c   1.000
_cell.angle_alpha   90.00
_cell.angle_beta   90.00
_cell.angle_gamma   90.00
#
_symmetry.space_group_name_H-M   'P 1'
#
loop_
_entity.id
_entity.type
_entity.pdbx_description
1 polymer ?
#
loop_
_entity_poly.entity_id
_entity_poly.type
_entity_poly.pdbx_seq_one_letter_code
_entity_poly.pdbx_strand_id
1 'polypeptide(L)'
;MTSTNINFSEQGISKFQNLDVDDRLTVLALLYNEIADEVPAIALNNVPNDSTANLVAQIQNLPQAEQLIALRQLLKNEEGETAISTKEYAAMSTDCKLAFWYHLAQNLGTSIIGVPNDHIPSEKATEVLDLLETPNLEELVTFLKQVL
;
A
#
# COMPACT_ATOMS: atom_id res chain seq x y z
N MET A 1 -9.77 26.75 10.93
CA MET A 1 -9.53 25.78 12.02
C MET A 1 -9.04 24.49 11.38
N THR A 2 -7.74 24.36 11.07
CA THR A 2 -7.16 23.18 10.38
C THR A 2 -5.73 22.89 10.87
N SER A 3 -5.44 23.15 12.14
CA SER A 3 -4.08 22.96 12.69
C SER A 3 -3.88 21.58 13.34
N THR A 4 -4.95 20.80 13.55
CA THR A 4 -4.86 19.47 14.16
C THR A 4 -4.51 18.38 13.14
N ASN A 5 -4.91 18.57 11.88
CA ASN A 5 -4.85 17.54 10.83
C ASN A 5 -3.44 17.38 10.22
N ILE A 6 -2.66 18.48 10.11
CA ILE A 6 -1.29 18.47 9.58
C ILE A 6 -0.34 17.61 10.45
N ASN A 7 -0.53 17.62 11.77
CA ASN A 7 0.32 16.87 12.69
C ASN A 7 0.17 15.35 12.55
N PHE A 8 -1.02 14.87 12.15
CA PHE A 8 -1.28 13.45 11.95
C PHE A 8 -0.56 12.93 10.71
N SER A 9 -0.76 13.58 9.56
CA SER A 9 -0.10 13.17 8.32
C SER A 9 1.41 13.26 8.43
N GLU A 10 1.98 14.35 8.96
CA GLU A 10 3.45 14.48 9.06
C GLU A 10 4.07 13.45 10.02
N GLN A 11 3.44 13.19 11.17
CA GLN A 11 3.92 12.17 12.11
C GLN A 11 3.76 10.76 11.57
N GLY A 12 2.58 10.45 11.00
CA GLY A 12 2.32 9.17 10.37
C GLY A 12 3.29 8.90 9.22
N ILE A 13 3.51 9.88 8.33
CA ILE A 13 4.43 9.75 7.19
C ILE A 13 5.84 9.51 7.70
N SER A 14 6.29 10.31 8.68
CA SER A 14 7.63 10.16 9.25
C SER A 14 7.80 8.79 9.91
N LYS A 15 6.84 8.32 10.70
CA LYS A 15 6.91 7.01 11.34
C LYS A 15 6.89 5.89 10.29
N PHE A 16 6.00 5.96 9.31
CA PHE A 16 5.91 4.99 8.22
C PHE A 16 7.19 4.94 7.39
N GLN A 17 7.80 6.08 7.08
CA GLN A 17 9.09 6.16 6.40
C GLN A 17 10.28 5.68 7.25
N ASN A 18 10.12 5.52 8.56
CA ASN A 18 11.10 4.90 9.46
C ASN A 18 10.86 3.40 9.67
N LEU A 19 9.76 2.84 9.15
CA LEU A 19 9.50 1.41 9.18
C LEU A 19 10.36 0.67 8.16
N ASP A 20 10.65 -0.60 8.48
CA ASP A 20 11.19 -1.54 7.52
C ASP A 20 10.15 -1.82 6.43
N VAL A 21 10.60 -2.24 5.24
CA VAL A 21 9.69 -2.46 4.11
C VAL A 21 8.63 -3.52 4.39
N ASP A 22 8.99 -4.54 5.16
CA ASP A 22 8.04 -5.56 5.59
C ASP A 22 6.95 -4.97 6.48
N ASP A 23 7.34 -4.17 7.48
CA ASP A 23 6.39 -3.47 8.34
C ASP A 23 5.51 -2.50 7.53
N ARG A 24 6.08 -1.78 6.56
CA ARG A 24 5.29 -0.89 5.69
C ARG A 24 4.27 -1.65 4.86
N LEU A 25 4.66 -2.79 4.28
CA LEU A 25 3.74 -3.64 3.53
C LEU A 25 2.63 -4.18 4.42
N THR A 26 2.97 -4.60 5.64
CA THR A 26 1.99 -5.04 6.64
C THR A 26 1.01 -3.93 6.99
N VAL A 27 1.51 -2.72 7.30
CA VAL A 27 0.66 -1.56 7.60
C VAL A 27 -0.26 -1.24 6.42
N LEU A 28 0.27 -1.23 5.18
CA LEU A 28 -0.54 -1.00 3.98
C LEU A 28 -1.62 -2.08 3.84
N ALA A 29 -1.26 -3.35 3.95
CA ALA A 29 -2.21 -4.46 3.79
C ALA A 29 -3.34 -4.41 4.83
N LEU A 30 -3.00 -4.14 6.10
CA LEU A 30 -3.99 -4.00 7.18
C LEU A 30 -4.88 -2.77 6.97
N LEU A 31 -4.28 -1.63 6.65
CA LEU A 31 -5.02 -0.38 6.42
C LEU A 31 -5.97 -0.52 5.23
N TYR A 32 -5.49 -1.10 4.12
CA TYR A 32 -6.31 -1.36 2.96
C TYR A 32 -7.44 -2.34 3.26
N ASN A 33 -7.22 -3.34 4.10
CA ASN A 33 -8.27 -4.26 4.51
C ASN A 33 -9.34 -3.56 5.37
N GLU A 34 -8.94 -2.63 6.23
CA GLU A 34 -9.85 -1.85 7.06
C GLU A 34 -10.70 -0.88 6.22
N ILE A 35 -10.07 -0.15 5.30
CA ILE A 35 -10.79 0.79 4.43
C ILE A 35 -11.45 0.09 3.23
N ALA A 36 -11.15 -1.18 2.92
CA ALA A 36 -11.73 -1.86 1.75
C ALA A 36 -13.25 -2.03 1.86
N ASP A 37 -13.77 -2.17 3.08
CA ASP A 37 -15.21 -2.22 3.35
C ASP A 37 -15.87 -0.83 3.29
N GLU A 38 -15.14 0.24 3.63
CA GLU A 38 -15.67 1.62 3.66
C GLU A 38 -15.43 2.44 2.38
N VAL A 39 -14.39 2.12 1.62
CA VAL A 39 -14.08 2.74 0.33
C VAL A 39 -15.00 2.12 -0.71
N PRO A 40 -15.83 2.91 -1.41
CA PRO A 40 -16.50 2.41 -2.59
C PRO A 40 -15.42 2.03 -3.61
N ALA A 41 -15.25 0.74 -3.88
CA ALA A 41 -14.33 0.23 -4.91
C ALA A 41 -14.48 0.97 -6.27
N ILE A 42 -15.64 1.57 -6.51
CA ILE A 42 -15.97 2.45 -7.65
C ILE A 42 -15.19 3.77 -7.73
N ALA A 43 -14.65 4.30 -6.62
CA ALA A 43 -13.84 5.52 -6.62
C ALA A 43 -12.42 5.26 -7.16
N LEU A 44 -11.90 4.03 -6.99
CA LEU A 44 -10.57 3.61 -7.43
C LEU A 44 -10.59 2.82 -8.75
N ASN A 45 -11.68 2.07 -9.04
CA ASN A 45 -11.88 1.37 -10.31
C ASN A 45 -11.94 2.30 -11.55
N ASN A 46 -12.19 3.59 -11.35
CA ASN A 46 -12.26 4.59 -12.42
C ASN A 46 -10.88 5.13 -12.84
N VAL A 47 -9.78 4.53 -12.38
CA VAL A 47 -8.44 4.79 -12.93
C VAL A 47 -8.04 3.62 -13.83
N PRO A 48 -8.63 3.47 -15.05
CA PRO A 48 -8.13 2.53 -16.04
C PRO A 48 -6.86 3.15 -16.61
N ASN A 49 -5.73 2.91 -15.94
CA ASN A 49 -4.45 2.98 -16.60
C ASN A 49 -4.09 1.54 -16.98
N ASP A 50 -3.97 1.26 -18.28
CA ASP A 50 -3.52 -0.03 -18.80
C ASP A 50 -2.23 -0.49 -18.09
N SER A 51 -1.38 0.46 -17.67
CA SER A 51 -0.15 0.20 -16.91
C SER A 51 -0.41 -0.35 -15.50
N THR A 52 -1.44 0.17 -14.79
CA THR A 52 -1.80 -0.33 -13.45
C THR A 52 -2.25 -1.77 -13.51
N ALA A 53 -3.18 -2.05 -14.42
CA ALA A 53 -3.73 -3.39 -14.60
C ALA A 53 -2.65 -4.39 -15.04
N ASN A 54 -1.76 -3.97 -15.94
CA ASN A 54 -0.64 -4.80 -16.39
C ASN A 54 0.32 -5.12 -15.24
N LEU A 55 0.71 -4.14 -14.42
CA LEU A 55 1.57 -4.38 -13.25
C LEU A 55 0.93 -5.33 -12.24
N VAL A 56 -0.36 -5.16 -11.92
CA VAL A 56 -1.09 -6.08 -11.03
C VAL A 56 -1.10 -7.49 -11.61
N ALA A 57 -1.43 -7.63 -12.90
CA ALA A 57 -1.46 -8.93 -13.57
C ALA A 57 -0.08 -9.60 -13.59
N GLN A 58 1.01 -8.85 -13.78
CA GLN A 58 2.37 -9.38 -13.68
C GLN A 58 2.64 -9.97 -12.30
N ILE A 59 2.28 -9.27 -11.22
CA ILE A 59 2.44 -9.79 -9.85
C ILE A 59 1.57 -11.02 -9.63
N GLN A 60 0.31 -11.00 -10.05
CA GLN A 60 -0.58 -12.16 -9.90
C GLN A 60 -0.07 -13.41 -10.63
N ASN A 61 0.66 -13.24 -11.73
CA ASN A 61 1.28 -14.35 -12.45
C ASN A 61 2.61 -14.82 -11.83
N LEU A 62 3.22 -14.04 -10.93
CA LEU A 62 4.43 -14.46 -10.22
C LEU A 62 4.12 -15.49 -9.12
N PRO A 63 5.06 -16.40 -8.82
CA PRO A 63 4.96 -17.26 -7.63
C PRO A 63 4.90 -16.44 -6.35
N GLN A 64 4.15 -16.89 -5.32
CA GLN A 64 3.99 -16.16 -4.05
C GLN A 64 5.32 -15.69 -3.41
N ALA A 65 6.38 -16.50 -3.51
CA ALA A 65 7.71 -16.12 -3.03
C ALA A 65 8.28 -14.91 -3.77
N GLU A 66 8.09 -14.83 -5.09
CA GLU A 66 8.51 -13.69 -5.92
C GLU A 66 7.55 -12.50 -5.80
N GLN A 67 6.25 -12.74 -5.59
CA GLN A 67 5.27 -11.68 -5.35
C GLN A 67 5.70 -10.79 -4.19
N LEU A 68 6.08 -11.38 -3.05
CA LEU A 68 6.53 -10.61 -1.89
C LEU A 68 7.79 -9.79 -2.23
N ILE A 69 8.74 -10.36 -2.96
CA ILE A 69 9.97 -9.66 -3.37
C ILE A 69 9.63 -8.51 -4.32
N ALA A 70 8.71 -8.72 -5.26
CA ALA A 70 8.25 -7.70 -6.21
C ALA A 70 7.56 -6.54 -5.47
N LEU A 71 6.66 -6.83 -4.52
CA LEU A 71 6.00 -5.82 -3.69
C LEU A 71 7.01 -5.00 -2.89
N ARG A 72 8.00 -5.67 -2.28
CA ARG A 72 9.11 -5.01 -1.57
C ARG A 72 9.90 -4.07 -2.48
N GLN A 73 10.21 -4.51 -3.71
CA GLN A 73 10.96 -3.73 -4.69
C GLN A 73 10.19 -2.50 -5.17
N LEU A 74 8.90 -2.67 -5.47
CA LEU A 74 8.01 -1.58 -5.86
C LEU A 74 7.91 -0.53 -4.76
N LEU A 75 7.79 -0.96 -3.50
CA LEU A 75 7.68 -0.04 -2.37
C LEU A 75 9.00 0.72 -2.11
N LYS A 76 10.15 0.07 -2.29
CA LYS A 76 11.46 0.76 -2.25
C LYS A 76 11.73 1.63 -3.48
N ASN A 77 10.98 1.42 -4.55
CA ASN A 77 11.27 1.96 -5.88
C ASN A 77 12.71 1.64 -6.31
N GLU A 78 13.16 0.41 -6.03
CA GLU A 78 14.48 -0.09 -6.37
C GLU A 78 14.37 -1.21 -7.40
N GLU A 79 15.16 -1.13 -8.48
CA GLU A 79 15.33 -2.28 -9.38
C GLU A 79 15.98 -3.42 -8.60
N GLY A 80 15.44 -4.63 -8.72
CA GLY A 80 15.96 -5.76 -7.97
C GLY A 80 15.80 -7.08 -8.72
N GLU A 81 15.79 -8.17 -7.96
CA GLU A 81 15.78 -9.55 -8.45
C GLU A 81 14.54 -9.98 -9.24
N THR A 82 13.41 -9.28 -9.17
CA THR A 82 12.19 -9.72 -9.89
C THR A 82 12.09 -9.09 -11.27
N ALA A 83 11.36 -9.75 -12.18
CA ALA A 83 11.11 -9.27 -13.53
C ALA A 83 10.15 -8.06 -13.61
N ILE A 84 9.81 -7.45 -12.48
CA ILE A 84 8.85 -6.34 -12.39
C ILE A 84 9.50 -5.02 -12.78
N SER A 85 8.85 -4.29 -13.67
CA SER A 85 9.25 -2.94 -14.06
C SER A 85 8.95 -1.92 -12.96
N THR A 86 9.86 -1.75 -11.98
CA THR A 86 9.74 -0.68 -10.97
C THR A 86 9.77 0.71 -11.59
N LYS A 87 10.42 0.87 -12.75
CA LYS A 87 10.37 2.10 -13.57
C LYS A 87 8.96 2.44 -14.04
N GLU A 88 8.17 1.43 -14.42
CA GLU A 88 6.78 1.64 -14.83
C GLU A 88 5.97 2.15 -13.64
N TYR A 89 6.13 1.53 -12.47
CA TYR A 89 5.53 1.97 -11.21
C TYR A 89 5.96 3.39 -10.78
N ALA A 90 7.25 3.70 -10.90
CA ALA A 90 7.80 5.02 -10.59
C ALA A 90 7.24 6.12 -11.48
N ALA A 91 6.95 5.80 -12.74
CA ALA A 91 6.38 6.73 -13.71
C ALA A 91 4.86 6.96 -13.52
N MET A 92 4.19 6.17 -12.68
CA MET A 92 2.76 6.30 -12.43
C MET A 92 2.46 7.51 -11.54
N SER A 93 1.32 8.15 -11.80
CA SER A 93 0.77 9.17 -10.89
C SER A 93 0.37 8.54 -9.56
N THR A 94 0.38 9.33 -8.48
CA THR A 94 0.01 8.89 -7.13
C THR A 94 -1.36 8.20 -7.08
N ASP A 95 -2.36 8.71 -7.80
CA ASP A 95 -3.68 8.07 -7.87
C ASP A 95 -3.64 6.67 -8.51
N CYS A 96 -2.77 6.47 -9.51
CA CYS A 96 -2.58 5.16 -10.13
C CYS A 96 -1.86 4.20 -9.17
N LYS A 97 -0.86 4.67 -8.41
CA LYS A 97 -0.18 3.87 -7.38
C LYS A 97 -1.16 3.46 -6.27
N LEU A 98 -2.03 4.38 -5.85
CA LEU A 98 -3.07 4.11 -4.86
C LEU A 98 -4.04 3.02 -5.34
N ALA A 99 -4.52 3.13 -6.58
CA ALA A 99 -5.38 2.12 -7.19
C ALA A 99 -4.67 0.78 -7.36
N PHE A 100 -3.39 0.79 -7.74
CA PHE A 100 -2.55 -0.40 -7.85
C PHE A 100 -2.48 -1.17 -6.53
N TRP A 101 -2.10 -0.52 -5.43
CA TRP A 101 -2.02 -1.15 -4.11
C TRP A 101 -3.38 -1.61 -3.59
N TYR A 102 -4.44 -0.87 -3.89
CA TYR A 102 -5.80 -1.27 -3.57
C TYR A 102 -6.21 -2.56 -4.28
N HIS A 103 -5.95 -2.68 -5.58
CA HIS A 103 -6.24 -3.91 -6.33
C HIS A 103 -5.44 -5.10 -5.80
N LEU A 104 -4.19 -4.90 -5.40
CA LEU A 104 -3.39 -5.95 -4.75
C LEU A 104 -4.01 -6.36 -3.41
N ALA A 105 -4.38 -5.38 -2.58
CA ALA A 105 -5.00 -5.60 -1.28
C ALA A 105 -6.29 -6.43 -1.38
N GLN A 106 -7.16 -6.12 -2.34
CA GLN A 106 -8.38 -6.89 -2.61
C GLN A 106 -8.12 -8.35 -3.00
N ASN A 107 -6.95 -8.63 -3.59
CA ASN A 107 -6.56 -9.97 -4.00
C ASN A 107 -5.61 -10.65 -2.99
N LEU A 108 -5.37 -10.05 -1.81
CA LEU A 108 -4.58 -10.67 -0.74
C LEU A 108 -5.26 -11.94 -0.24
N GLY A 109 -4.48 -13.00 -0.06
CA GLY A 109 -4.96 -14.30 0.39
C GLY A 109 -5.70 -15.12 -0.68
N THR A 110 -5.97 -14.56 -1.86
CA THR A 110 -6.57 -15.28 -2.99
C THR A 110 -5.56 -15.49 -4.12
N SER A 111 -5.15 -14.41 -4.78
CA SER A 111 -4.19 -14.44 -5.90
C SER A 111 -2.85 -13.76 -5.58
N ILE A 112 -2.83 -12.91 -4.55
CA ILE A 112 -1.64 -12.25 -4.01
C ILE A 112 -1.35 -12.83 -2.62
N ILE A 113 -0.07 -12.98 -2.29
CA ILE A 113 0.38 -13.37 -0.95
C ILE A 113 -0.22 -12.44 0.12
N GLY A 114 -1.06 -12.99 1.00
CA GLY A 114 -1.64 -12.28 2.13
C GLY A 114 -0.66 -12.12 3.28
N VAL A 115 -0.95 -11.18 4.19
CA VAL A 115 -0.26 -11.11 5.48
C VAL A 115 -0.61 -12.39 6.27
N PRO A 116 0.38 -13.18 6.72
CA PRO A 116 0.10 -14.36 7.54
C PRO A 116 -0.64 -13.96 8.82
N ASN A 117 -1.65 -14.72 9.25
CA ASN A 117 -2.37 -14.42 10.50
C ASN A 117 -1.46 -14.44 11.74
N ASP A 118 -0.34 -15.16 11.68
CA ASP A 118 0.68 -15.21 12.74
C ASP A 118 1.71 -14.08 12.63
N HIS A 119 1.58 -13.16 11.66
CA HIS A 119 2.48 -12.04 11.52
C HIS A 119 2.15 -10.96 12.56
N ILE A 120 3.09 -10.78 13.49
CA ILE A 120 3.00 -9.75 14.52
C ILE A 120 3.71 -8.50 13.98
N PRO A 121 2.99 -7.38 13.74
CA PRO A 121 3.63 -6.13 13.35
C PRO A 121 4.61 -5.66 14.42
N SER A 122 5.69 -4.98 14.02
CA SER A 122 6.63 -4.42 15.00
C SER A 122 5.97 -3.36 15.89
N GLU A 123 6.62 -3.02 17.00
CA GLU A 123 6.16 -1.94 17.90
C GLU A 123 5.93 -0.64 17.11
N LYS A 124 6.86 -0.31 16.20
CA LYS A 124 6.75 0.87 15.34
C LYS A 124 5.57 0.78 14.37
N ALA A 125 5.33 -0.39 13.78
CA ALA A 125 4.21 -0.60 12.86
C ALA A 125 2.87 -0.47 13.61
N THR A 126 2.80 -1.02 14.82
CA THR A 126 1.65 -0.91 15.72
C THR A 126 1.40 0.56 16.08
N GLU A 127 2.43 1.34 16.43
CA GLU A 127 2.27 2.78 16.68
C GLU A 127 1.71 3.56 15.47
N VAL A 128 2.04 3.13 14.25
CA VAL A 128 1.49 3.73 13.02
C VAL A 128 0.04 3.31 12.82
N LEU A 129 -0.31 2.04 13.07
CA LEU A 129 -1.68 1.55 13.01
C LEU A 129 -2.59 2.22 14.04
N ASP A 130 -2.15 2.33 15.30
CA ASP A 130 -2.90 3.04 16.36
C ASP A 130 -3.14 4.51 15.98
N LEU A 131 -2.18 5.14 15.31
CA LEU A 131 -2.33 6.49 14.78
C LEU A 131 -3.42 6.51 13.68
N LEU A 132 -3.42 5.50 12.80
CA LEU A 132 -4.31 5.33 11.65
C LEU A 132 -5.70 4.76 12.01
N GLU A 133 -5.96 4.36 13.26
CA GLU A 133 -7.26 3.86 13.75
C GLU A 133 -8.30 4.97 13.98
N THR A 134 -7.84 6.21 14.22
CA THR A 134 -8.71 7.37 14.54
C THR A 134 -9.14 8.30 13.36
N PRO A 135 -8.38 8.45 12.26
CA PRO A 135 -8.69 9.40 11.20
C PRO A 135 -9.90 8.98 10.35
N ASN A 136 -10.49 9.95 9.68
CA ASN A 136 -11.52 9.70 8.67
C ASN A 136 -10.90 9.14 7.37
N LEU A 137 -11.72 8.53 6.52
CA LEU A 137 -11.28 7.92 5.26
C LEU A 137 -10.51 8.89 4.34
N GLU A 138 -10.89 10.18 4.32
CA GLU A 138 -10.22 11.20 3.50
C GLU A 138 -8.77 11.46 3.96
N GLU A 139 -8.53 11.48 5.28
CA GLU A 139 -7.19 11.58 5.86
C GLU A 139 -6.35 10.33 5.58
N LEU A 140 -6.94 9.14 5.64
CA LEU A 140 -6.26 7.88 5.29
C LEU A 140 -5.84 7.84 3.83
N VAL A 141 -6.74 8.22 2.92
CA VAL A 141 -6.43 8.31 1.49
C VAL A 141 -5.35 9.35 1.23
N THR A 142 -5.40 10.50 1.91
CA THR A 142 -4.38 11.54 1.79
C THR A 142 -3.02 11.04 2.29
N PHE A 143 -2.99 10.36 3.44
CA PHE A 143 -1.80 9.72 3.98
C PHE A 143 -1.19 8.72 3.00
N LEU A 144 -2.00 7.79 2.47
CA LEU A 144 -1.58 6.81 1.47
C LEU A 144 -0.97 7.48 0.24
N LYS A 145 -1.61 8.54 -0.27
CA LYS A 145 -1.08 9.32 -1.40
C LYS A 145 0.26 10.00 -1.09
N GLN A 146 0.57 10.32 0.17
CA GLN A 146 1.84 10.95 0.54
C GLN A 146 2.98 9.94 0.74
N VAL A 147 2.68 8.69 1.11
CA VAL A 147 3.70 7.66 1.37
C VAL A 147 4.07 6.80 0.14
N LEU A 148 3.28 6.86 -0.93
CA LEU A 148 3.43 6.09 -2.19
C LEU A 148 4.14 6.87 -3.32
#